data_AF-A0A182FIU5-F1
#
_entry.id   AF-A0A182FIU5-F1
#
_cell.length_a   1.000
_cell.length_b   1.000
_cell.length_c   1.000
_cell.angle_alpha   90.00
_cell.angle_beta   90.00
_cell.angle_gamma   90.00
#
_symmetry.space_group_name_H-M   'P 1'
#
loop_
_entity.id
_entity.type
_entity.pdbx_description
1 polymer ?
#
loop_
_entity_poly.entity_id
_entity_poly.type
_entity_poly.pdbx_seq_one_letter_code
_entity_poly.pdbx_strand_id
1 'polypeptide(L)'
;MKQIKNLRQSVMISAICAGRIAEAIAQYLKSGSWQDKSSIIERIYSHPRKTRRHIVYLMQFIRALPIRTERVEFYYLLKDALIKANEHKGYLGALFAYDVHQIAFEHDGETVLDAKDERELWSVMLNATVAYFKRAFLVGDNREELIALDREHYSVFSMLFFKITKATKEDLRKFDAARMIELPCLMDDSHTKILFYRKTIQVLTKHFKWEDHNHLVAPKLAGLFNKCIPEIRKDDMHDAQLLQQTKQLFAVFKDGESFESLLKKYVD
;
A
#
# COMPACT_ATOMS: atom_id res chain seq x y z
N MET A 1 -44.73 1.07 -5.95
CA MET A 1 -43.57 1.62 -5.20
C MET A 1 -42.41 0.63 -5.02
N LYS A 2 -42.63 -0.60 -4.53
CA LYS A 2 -41.56 -1.60 -4.29
C LYS A 2 -40.72 -1.95 -5.53
N GLN A 3 -41.37 -2.15 -6.69
CA GLN A 3 -40.66 -2.43 -7.96
C GLN A 3 -39.74 -1.30 -8.42
N ILE A 4 -40.17 -0.03 -8.26
CA ILE A 4 -39.37 1.15 -8.61
C ILE A 4 -38.15 1.26 -7.69
N LYS A 5 -38.30 0.99 -6.39
CA LYS A 5 -37.18 0.98 -5.42
C LYS A 5 -36.15 -0.10 -5.81
N ASN A 6 -36.60 -1.30 -6.11
CA ASN A 6 -35.73 -2.40 -6.54
C ASN A 6 -34.99 -2.09 -7.85
N LEU A 7 -35.67 -1.46 -8.82
CA LEU A 7 -35.05 -1.04 -10.08
C LEU A 7 -33.97 0.01 -9.83
N ARG A 8 -34.27 1.04 -9.04
CA ARG A 8 -33.28 2.09 -8.68
C ARG A 8 -32.08 1.51 -7.95
N GLN A 9 -32.28 0.58 -7.04
CA GLN A 9 -31.19 -0.11 -6.35
C GLN A 9 -30.33 -0.94 -7.34
N SER A 10 -30.95 -1.61 -8.31
CA SER A 10 -30.22 -2.33 -9.36
C SER A 10 -29.40 -1.39 -10.25
N VAL A 11 -29.97 -0.25 -10.65
CA VAL A 11 -29.28 0.80 -11.43
C VAL A 11 -28.12 1.37 -10.63
N MET A 12 -28.32 1.68 -9.35
CA MET A 12 -27.27 2.14 -8.44
C MET A 12 -26.10 1.15 -8.38
N ILE A 13 -26.37 -0.14 -8.12
CA ILE A 13 -25.32 -1.17 -8.04
C ILE A 13 -24.58 -1.30 -9.37
N SER A 14 -25.30 -1.26 -10.50
CA SER A 14 -24.69 -1.27 -11.82
C SER A 14 -23.81 -0.05 -12.07
N ALA A 15 -24.23 1.13 -11.59
CA ALA A 15 -23.45 2.35 -11.67
C ALA A 15 -22.18 2.28 -10.80
N ILE A 16 -22.26 1.71 -9.59
CA ILE A 16 -21.08 1.45 -8.75
C ILE A 16 -20.11 0.51 -9.49
N CYS A 17 -20.58 -0.65 -9.98
CA CYS A 17 -19.73 -1.60 -10.69
C CYS A 17 -19.10 -1.01 -11.96
N ALA A 18 -19.76 -0.04 -12.60
CA ALA A 18 -19.24 0.66 -13.77
C ALA A 18 -18.33 1.87 -13.43
N GLY A 19 -18.14 2.20 -12.15
CA GLY A 19 -17.37 3.38 -11.73
C GLY A 19 -18.08 4.73 -11.96
N ARG A 20 -19.38 4.72 -12.25
CA ARG A 20 -20.21 5.93 -12.44
C ARG A 20 -20.69 6.45 -11.08
N ILE A 21 -19.76 6.94 -10.27
CA ILE A 21 -20.00 7.25 -8.85
C ILE A 21 -21.07 8.34 -8.65
N ALA A 22 -21.06 9.41 -9.43
CA ALA A 22 -22.05 10.49 -9.33
C ALA A 22 -23.49 9.98 -9.59
N GLU A 23 -23.66 9.09 -10.56
CA GLU A 23 -24.94 8.46 -10.85
C GLU A 23 -25.37 7.51 -9.72
N ALA A 24 -24.44 6.72 -9.20
CA ALA A 24 -24.70 5.85 -8.06
C ALA A 24 -25.19 6.64 -6.83
N ILE A 25 -24.55 7.76 -6.50
CA ILE A 25 -24.95 8.65 -5.41
C ILE A 25 -26.35 9.23 -5.65
N ALA A 26 -26.62 9.73 -6.86
CA ALA A 26 -27.94 10.25 -7.20
C ALA A 26 -29.04 9.19 -7.04
N GLN A 27 -28.78 7.93 -7.41
CA GLN A 27 -29.73 6.84 -7.23
C GLN A 27 -29.87 6.41 -5.76
N TYR A 28 -28.77 6.39 -4.99
CA TYR A 28 -28.79 6.10 -3.56
C TYR A 28 -29.71 7.07 -2.81
N LEU A 29 -29.58 8.37 -3.08
CA LEU A 29 -30.41 9.41 -2.48
C LEU A 29 -31.89 9.32 -2.93
N LYS A 30 -32.16 9.00 -4.20
CA LYS A 30 -33.54 8.90 -4.74
C LYS A 30 -34.28 7.61 -4.36
N SER A 31 -33.59 6.56 -3.96
CA SER A 31 -34.16 5.23 -3.72
C SER A 31 -34.52 4.97 -2.26
N GLY A 32 -33.97 5.74 -1.32
CA GLY A 32 -34.03 5.39 0.09
C GLY A 32 -33.29 4.09 0.40
N SER A 33 -32.26 3.76 -0.40
CA SER A 33 -31.43 2.55 -0.24
C SER A 33 -30.50 2.60 0.97
N TRP A 34 -30.42 3.72 1.70
CA TRP A 34 -29.73 3.83 2.99
C TRP A 34 -30.24 2.84 4.05
N GLN A 35 -31.46 2.31 3.88
CA GLN A 35 -32.08 1.34 4.79
C GLN A 35 -31.55 -0.10 4.65
N ASP A 36 -30.83 -0.41 3.58
CA ASP A 36 -30.38 -1.79 3.30
C ASP A 36 -28.96 -1.80 2.69
N LYS A 37 -28.00 -1.32 3.50
CA LYS A 37 -26.59 -1.20 3.11
C LYS A 37 -25.93 -2.56 2.86
N SER A 38 -26.30 -3.58 3.65
CA SER A 38 -25.76 -4.94 3.52
C SER A 38 -26.07 -5.54 2.16
N SER A 39 -27.29 -5.40 1.65
CA SER A 39 -27.64 -5.99 0.34
C SER A 39 -26.88 -5.36 -0.83
N ILE A 40 -26.40 -4.12 -0.71
CA ILE A 40 -25.54 -3.48 -1.71
C ILE A 40 -24.19 -4.21 -1.78
N ILE A 41 -23.54 -4.41 -0.62
CA ILE A 41 -22.27 -5.14 -0.50
C ILE A 41 -22.44 -6.58 -1.01
N GLU A 42 -23.46 -7.29 -0.53
CA GLU A 42 -23.72 -8.68 -0.90
C GLU A 42 -23.96 -8.86 -2.40
N ARG A 43 -24.69 -7.96 -3.04
CA ARG A 43 -24.95 -8.02 -4.49
C ARG A 43 -23.69 -7.80 -5.33
N ILE A 44 -22.80 -6.91 -4.89
CA ILE A 44 -21.53 -6.71 -5.58
C ILE A 44 -20.63 -7.94 -5.39
N TYR A 45 -20.59 -8.51 -4.17
CA TYR A 45 -19.76 -9.68 -3.87
C TYR A 45 -20.27 -10.98 -4.49
N SER A 46 -21.59 -11.13 -4.67
CA SER A 46 -22.20 -12.28 -5.33
C SER A 46 -22.20 -12.20 -6.86
N HIS A 47 -21.76 -11.07 -7.44
CA HIS A 47 -21.75 -10.91 -8.89
C HIS A 47 -20.75 -11.89 -9.55
N PRO A 48 -21.16 -12.74 -10.53
CA PRO A 48 -20.29 -13.79 -11.10
C PRO A 48 -18.99 -13.27 -11.73
N ARG A 49 -19.01 -12.02 -12.21
CA ARG A 49 -17.86 -11.33 -12.81
C ARG A 49 -17.24 -10.29 -11.87
N LYS A 50 -17.35 -10.47 -10.55
CA LYS A 50 -16.73 -9.56 -9.57
C LYS A 50 -15.23 -9.48 -9.82
N THR A 51 -14.70 -8.27 -9.91
CA THR A 51 -13.27 -8.01 -10.01
C THR A 51 -12.82 -7.09 -8.89
N ARG A 52 -11.50 -7.00 -8.66
CA ARG A 52 -10.90 -6.03 -7.73
C ARG A 52 -11.38 -4.59 -7.99
N ARG A 53 -11.52 -4.23 -9.27
CA ARG A 53 -11.95 -2.90 -9.71
C ARG A 53 -13.35 -2.54 -9.23
N HIS A 54 -14.28 -3.50 -9.18
CA HIS A 54 -15.62 -3.26 -8.64
C HIS A 54 -15.57 -2.90 -7.14
N ILE A 55 -14.65 -3.51 -6.38
CA ILE A 55 -14.49 -3.20 -4.95
C ILE A 55 -13.84 -1.83 -4.75
N VAL A 56 -12.88 -1.46 -5.60
CA VAL A 56 -12.32 -0.09 -5.61
C VAL A 56 -13.42 0.94 -5.89
N TYR A 57 -14.32 0.68 -6.84
CA TYR A 57 -15.45 1.57 -7.11
C TYR A 57 -16.47 1.62 -5.99
N LEU A 58 -16.69 0.52 -5.28
CA LEU A 58 -17.49 0.51 -4.07
C LEU A 58 -16.87 1.39 -2.98
N MET A 59 -15.56 1.33 -2.75
CA MET A 59 -14.87 2.24 -1.82
C MET A 59 -14.99 3.71 -2.26
N GLN A 60 -14.84 4.01 -3.55
CA GLN A 60 -15.07 5.35 -4.09
C GLN A 60 -16.50 5.85 -3.86
N PHE A 61 -17.49 4.98 -4.05
CA PHE A 61 -18.89 5.27 -3.73
C PHE A 61 -19.06 5.58 -2.25
N ILE A 62 -18.51 4.77 -1.35
CA ILE A 62 -18.60 4.99 0.10
C ILE A 62 -17.95 6.34 0.45
N ARG A 63 -16.75 6.64 -0.07
CA ARG A 63 -16.08 7.94 0.15
C ARG A 63 -16.93 9.14 -0.25
N ALA A 64 -17.68 9.02 -1.34
CA ALA A 64 -18.52 10.09 -1.88
C ALA A 64 -19.82 10.32 -1.07
N LEU A 65 -20.15 9.46 -0.11
CA LEU A 65 -21.30 9.68 0.77
C LEU A 65 -21.04 10.88 1.71
N PRO A 66 -22.01 11.80 1.86
CA PRO A 66 -21.78 13.03 2.62
C PRO A 66 -21.76 12.81 4.14
N ILE A 67 -22.41 11.76 4.65
CA ILE A 67 -22.60 11.53 6.09
C ILE A 67 -21.51 10.57 6.61
N ARG A 68 -20.71 11.01 7.61
CA ARG A 68 -19.65 10.18 8.23
C ARG A 68 -20.18 8.87 8.79
N THR A 69 -21.27 8.90 9.55
CA THR A 69 -21.83 7.69 10.19
C THR A 69 -22.25 6.65 9.16
N GLU A 70 -22.84 7.07 8.04
CA GLU A 70 -23.16 6.14 6.94
C GLU A 70 -21.91 5.53 6.32
N ARG A 71 -20.84 6.32 6.15
CA ARG A 71 -19.55 5.80 5.65
C ARG A 71 -18.98 4.74 6.59
N VAL A 72 -18.96 5.02 7.89
CA VAL A 72 -18.51 4.08 8.94
C VAL A 72 -19.29 2.76 8.86
N GLU A 73 -20.63 2.82 8.80
CA GLU A 73 -21.49 1.62 8.68
C GLU A 73 -21.14 0.79 7.43
N PHE A 74 -20.97 1.45 6.28
CA PHE A 74 -20.55 0.77 5.06
C PHE A 74 -19.17 0.13 5.19
N TYR A 75 -18.21 0.77 5.86
CA TYR A 75 -16.88 0.20 6.05
C TYR A 75 -16.89 -1.00 6.99
N TYR A 76 -17.73 -1.05 8.02
CA TYR A 76 -17.90 -2.29 8.81
C TYR A 76 -18.39 -3.45 7.93
N LEU A 77 -19.44 -3.21 7.12
CA LEU A 77 -19.98 -4.23 6.23
C LEU A 77 -18.96 -4.66 5.16
N LEU A 78 -18.23 -3.72 4.58
CA LEU A 78 -17.21 -4.00 3.58
C LEU A 78 -16.02 -4.74 4.19
N LYS A 79 -15.60 -4.40 5.41
CA LYS A 79 -14.53 -5.12 6.13
C LYS A 79 -14.87 -6.60 6.25
N ASP A 80 -16.09 -6.91 6.70
CA ASP A 80 -16.52 -8.30 6.90
C ASP A 80 -16.54 -9.06 5.56
N ALA A 81 -16.98 -8.41 4.48
CA ALA A 81 -16.96 -9.00 3.13
C ALA A 81 -15.52 -9.23 2.62
N LEU A 82 -14.61 -8.28 2.82
CA LEU A 82 -13.18 -8.41 2.47
C LEU A 82 -12.52 -9.54 3.26
N ILE A 83 -12.81 -9.67 4.55
CA ILE A 83 -12.25 -10.75 5.39
C ILE A 83 -12.80 -12.09 4.91
N LYS A 84 -14.11 -12.22 4.70
CA LYS A 84 -14.76 -13.44 4.21
C LYS A 84 -14.21 -13.89 2.85
N ALA A 85 -13.85 -12.95 1.98
CA ALA A 85 -13.25 -13.22 0.67
C ALA A 85 -11.71 -13.37 0.72
N ASN A 86 -11.07 -13.23 1.88
CA ASN A 86 -9.61 -13.18 2.05
C ASN A 86 -8.91 -12.07 1.23
N GLU A 87 -9.60 -10.94 1.02
CA GLU A 87 -9.13 -9.78 0.25
C GLU A 87 -8.60 -8.63 1.15
N HIS A 88 -8.63 -8.81 2.48
CA HIS A 88 -8.35 -7.77 3.48
C HIS A 88 -6.86 -7.43 3.71
N LYS A 89 -5.92 -8.16 3.10
CA LYS A 89 -4.48 -8.05 3.37
C LYS A 89 -3.69 -7.33 2.27
N GLY A 90 -4.10 -7.47 1.01
CA GLY A 90 -3.32 -6.97 -0.12
C GLY A 90 -3.68 -5.54 -0.48
N TYR A 91 -3.68 -5.28 -1.78
CA TYR A 91 -4.04 -4.02 -2.40
C TYR A 91 -5.38 -3.45 -1.89
N LEU A 92 -6.43 -4.28 -1.81
CA LEU A 92 -7.74 -3.84 -1.29
C LEU A 92 -7.71 -3.53 0.21
N GLY A 93 -6.93 -4.26 0.99
CA GLY A 93 -6.72 -3.97 2.41
C GLY A 93 -6.06 -2.61 2.64
N ALA A 94 -5.06 -2.28 1.81
CA ALA A 94 -4.38 -0.99 1.83
C ALA A 94 -5.32 0.17 1.51
N LEU A 95 -6.08 0.05 0.42
CA LEU A 95 -7.07 1.07 0.05
C LEU A 95 -8.13 1.26 1.13
N PHE A 96 -8.63 0.16 1.69
CA PHE A 96 -9.57 0.21 2.79
C PHE A 96 -8.99 0.94 4.00
N ALA A 97 -7.78 0.58 4.43
CA ALA A 97 -7.15 1.20 5.59
C ALA A 97 -6.91 2.69 5.38
N TYR A 98 -6.51 3.11 4.18
CA TYR A 98 -6.34 4.52 3.85
C TYR A 98 -7.68 5.27 3.88
N ASP A 99 -8.73 4.70 3.28
CA ASP A 99 -10.04 5.34 3.25
C ASP A 99 -10.67 5.44 4.66
N VAL A 100 -10.45 4.44 5.53
CA VAL A 100 -10.90 4.47 6.92
C VAL A 100 -10.10 5.45 7.77
N HIS A 101 -8.81 5.64 7.51
CA HIS A 101 -7.99 6.64 8.21
C HIS A 101 -8.65 8.03 8.15
N GLN A 102 -9.20 8.39 6.97
CA GLN A 102 -9.88 9.67 6.74
C GLN A 102 -11.21 9.86 7.49
N ILE A 103 -11.73 8.83 8.15
CA ILE A 103 -12.98 8.91 8.95
C ILE A 103 -12.77 8.51 10.41
N ALA A 104 -11.72 7.74 10.73
CA ALA A 104 -11.38 7.36 12.10
C ALA A 104 -10.53 8.42 12.81
N PHE A 105 -9.91 9.34 12.04
CA PHE A 105 -9.04 10.39 12.55
C PHE A 105 -9.54 11.78 12.14
N GLU A 106 -9.10 12.81 12.87
CA GLU A 106 -9.28 14.20 12.51
C GLU A 106 -8.47 14.57 11.26
N HIS A 107 -8.64 15.81 10.79
CA HIS A 107 -7.90 16.34 9.63
C HIS A 107 -6.38 16.38 9.82
N ASP A 108 -5.90 16.35 11.08
CA ASP A 108 -4.48 16.21 11.40
C ASP A 108 -3.92 14.82 11.09
N GLY A 109 -4.78 13.82 10.91
CA GLY A 109 -4.41 12.42 10.66
C GLY A 109 -3.86 11.67 11.88
N GLU A 110 -3.89 12.27 13.07
CA GLU A 110 -3.29 11.74 14.30
C GLU A 110 -4.31 11.62 15.43
N THR A 111 -5.21 12.59 15.56
CA THR A 111 -6.22 12.61 16.63
C THR A 111 -7.37 11.66 16.27
N VAL A 112 -7.63 10.68 17.13
CA VAL A 112 -8.68 9.67 16.91
C VAL A 112 -10.05 10.26 17.20
N LEU A 113 -10.95 10.22 16.21
CA LEU A 113 -12.34 10.65 16.34
C LEU A 113 -13.20 9.67 17.13
N ASP A 114 -12.99 8.37 16.89
CA ASP A 114 -13.70 7.30 17.56
C ASP A 114 -12.75 6.10 17.76
N ALA A 115 -12.54 5.72 19.02
CA ALA A 115 -11.60 4.66 19.39
C ALA A 115 -12.04 3.28 18.92
N LYS A 116 -13.34 3.05 18.73
CA LYS A 116 -13.85 1.79 18.19
C LYS A 116 -13.55 1.70 16.70
N ASP A 117 -13.81 2.75 15.94
CA ASP A 117 -13.55 2.80 14.50
C ASP A 117 -12.05 2.69 14.19
N GLU A 118 -11.21 3.39 14.95
CA GLU A 118 -9.75 3.25 14.84
C GLU A 118 -9.34 1.79 15.06
N ARG A 119 -9.76 1.20 16.18
CA ARG A 119 -9.32 -0.16 16.54
C ARG A 119 -9.87 -1.23 15.61
N GLU A 120 -11.17 -1.20 15.34
CA GLU A 120 -11.90 -2.31 14.70
C GLU A 120 -11.96 -2.23 13.18
N LEU A 121 -11.81 -1.02 12.60
CA LEU A 121 -11.74 -0.83 11.16
C LEU A 121 -10.31 -0.56 10.71
N TRP A 122 -9.67 0.49 11.24
CA TRP A 122 -8.38 0.95 10.72
C TRP A 122 -7.24 0.02 11.12
N SER A 123 -7.01 -0.17 12.42
CA SER A 123 -5.89 -0.92 12.96
C SER A 123 -5.89 -2.38 12.51
N VAL A 124 -7.05 -3.06 12.51
CA VAL A 124 -7.16 -4.45 12.02
C VAL A 124 -6.69 -4.57 10.56
N MET A 125 -7.19 -3.71 9.69
CA MET A 125 -6.92 -3.77 8.25
C MET A 125 -5.50 -3.31 7.94
N LEU A 126 -5.04 -2.25 8.61
CA LEU A 126 -3.68 -1.75 8.50
C LEU A 126 -2.67 -2.82 8.91
N ASN A 127 -2.84 -3.47 10.07
CA ASN A 127 -1.90 -4.46 10.56
C ASN A 127 -1.83 -5.68 9.64
N ALA A 128 -2.99 -6.17 9.18
CA ALA A 128 -3.07 -7.26 8.22
C ALA A 128 -2.34 -6.91 6.90
N THR A 129 -2.51 -5.66 6.45
CA THR A 129 -1.90 -5.14 5.23
C THR A 129 -0.39 -4.94 5.34
N VAL A 130 0.06 -4.36 6.46
CA VAL A 130 1.49 -4.20 6.74
C VAL A 130 2.18 -5.55 6.81
N ALA A 131 1.57 -6.56 7.46
CA ALA A 131 2.14 -7.90 7.51
C ALA A 131 2.26 -8.54 6.12
N TYR A 132 1.28 -8.31 5.24
CA TYR A 132 1.30 -8.80 3.86
C TYR A 132 2.43 -8.17 3.04
N PHE A 133 2.53 -6.84 3.02
CA PHE A 133 3.53 -6.13 2.23
C PHE A 133 4.92 -6.10 2.84
N LYS A 134 5.05 -6.32 4.16
CA LYS A 134 6.36 -6.54 4.78
C LYS A 134 7.08 -7.74 4.15
N ARG A 135 6.35 -8.77 3.71
CA ARG A 135 6.95 -9.90 2.95
C ARG A 135 7.43 -9.47 1.56
N ALA A 136 6.76 -8.54 0.89
CA ALA A 136 7.22 -8.00 -0.39
C ALA A 136 8.59 -7.33 -0.27
N PHE A 137 8.79 -6.60 0.82
CA PHE A 137 10.07 -6.00 1.14
C PHE A 137 11.12 -7.04 1.53
N LEU A 138 10.84 -7.89 2.52
CA LEU A 138 11.87 -8.74 3.14
C LEU A 138 12.21 -10.03 2.39
N VAL A 139 11.28 -10.60 1.63
CA VAL A 139 11.47 -11.89 0.93
C VAL A 139 11.04 -11.87 -0.53
N GLY A 140 10.34 -10.81 -0.96
CA GLY A 140 9.95 -10.61 -2.34
C GLY A 140 8.57 -11.13 -2.74
N ASP A 141 7.79 -11.63 -1.79
CA ASP A 141 6.41 -12.08 -2.05
C ASP A 141 5.45 -10.90 -2.22
N ASN A 142 4.51 -10.99 -3.16
CA ASN A 142 3.44 -9.98 -3.35
C ASN A 142 3.93 -8.58 -3.81
N ARG A 143 5.10 -8.50 -4.47
CA ARG A 143 5.67 -7.24 -4.97
C ARG A 143 4.80 -6.53 -5.98
N GLU A 144 4.16 -7.28 -6.87
CA GLU A 144 3.33 -6.69 -7.94
C GLU A 144 2.23 -5.79 -7.38
N GLU A 145 1.58 -6.20 -6.28
CA GLU A 145 0.57 -5.37 -5.62
C GLU A 145 1.17 -4.13 -4.93
N LEU A 146 2.38 -4.22 -4.40
CA LEU A 146 3.07 -3.08 -3.78
C LEU A 146 3.50 -2.05 -4.83
N ILE A 147 4.03 -2.53 -5.97
CA ILE A 147 4.39 -1.70 -7.13
C ILE A 147 3.14 -1.05 -7.72
N ALA A 148 2.02 -1.78 -7.81
CA ALA A 148 0.75 -1.21 -8.26
C ALA A 148 0.26 -0.10 -7.31
N LEU A 149 0.42 -0.25 -5.99
CA LEU A 149 0.07 0.82 -5.04
C LEU A 149 0.94 2.06 -5.22
N ASP A 150 2.24 1.91 -5.42
CA ASP A 150 3.15 3.03 -5.68
C ASP A 150 2.76 3.80 -6.96
N ARG A 151 2.49 3.06 -8.04
CA ARG A 151 2.09 3.63 -9.34
C ARG A 151 0.71 4.29 -9.32
N GLU A 152 -0.30 3.60 -8.77
CA GLU A 152 -1.72 3.98 -8.93
C GLU A 152 -2.27 4.77 -7.73
N HIS A 153 -1.69 4.59 -6.54
CA HIS A 153 -2.19 5.13 -5.28
C HIS A 153 -1.05 5.52 -4.30
N TYR A 154 -0.14 6.38 -4.74
CA TYR A 154 1.04 6.78 -3.98
C TYR A 154 0.76 7.19 -2.52
N SER A 155 -0.32 7.91 -2.23
CA SER A 155 -0.68 8.29 -0.85
C SER A 155 -0.95 7.08 0.06
N VAL A 156 -1.53 6.02 -0.49
CA VAL A 156 -1.78 4.75 0.21
C VAL A 156 -0.45 4.03 0.46
N PHE A 157 0.40 3.96 -0.57
CA PHE A 157 1.75 3.42 -0.44
C PHE A 157 2.56 4.15 0.64
N SER A 158 2.56 5.49 0.61
CA SER A 158 3.30 6.36 1.54
C SER A 158 2.88 6.12 3.01
N MET A 159 1.57 6.00 3.27
CA MET A 159 1.04 5.66 4.60
C MET A 159 1.62 4.34 5.15
N LEU A 160 1.87 3.36 4.27
CA LEU A 160 2.35 2.04 4.64
C LEU A 160 3.88 1.94 4.74
N PHE A 161 4.61 2.72 3.94
CA PHE A 161 6.04 2.57 3.69
C PHE A 161 6.89 2.40 4.96
N PHE A 162 6.75 3.30 5.93
CA PHE A 162 7.53 3.23 7.17
C PHE A 162 7.16 2.04 8.06
N LYS A 163 5.93 1.54 7.97
CA LYS A 163 5.47 0.37 8.74
C LYS A 163 5.95 -0.93 8.09
N ILE A 164 5.91 -1.00 6.76
CA ILE A 164 6.43 -2.12 5.96
C ILE A 164 7.93 -2.29 6.17
N THR A 165 8.69 -1.19 6.08
CA THR A 165 10.17 -1.22 6.15
C THR A 165 10.72 -1.32 7.58
N LYS A 166 9.87 -1.25 8.61
CA LYS A 166 10.26 -1.47 10.00
C LYS A 166 10.42 -2.96 10.30
N ALA A 167 11.62 -3.49 10.06
CA ALA A 167 11.98 -4.87 10.37
C ALA A 167 12.21 -5.09 11.88
N THR A 168 11.62 -6.16 12.42
CA THR A 168 11.88 -6.67 13.77
C THR A 168 12.84 -7.86 13.72
N LYS A 169 13.38 -8.29 14.87
CA LYS A 169 14.22 -9.51 14.94
C LYS A 169 13.49 -10.76 14.43
N GLU A 170 12.18 -10.85 14.67
CA GLU A 170 11.39 -11.99 14.22
C GLU A 170 11.22 -12.00 12.70
N ASP A 171 10.92 -10.84 12.12
CA ASP A 171 10.76 -10.68 10.67
C ASP A 171 11.99 -11.17 9.89
N LEU A 172 13.17 -11.03 10.49
CA LEU A 172 14.45 -11.34 9.85
C LEU A 172 14.84 -12.81 9.91
N ARG A 173 14.12 -13.65 10.67
CA ARG A 173 14.37 -15.10 10.70
C ARG A 173 14.11 -15.77 9.36
N LYS A 174 13.27 -15.16 8.52
CA LYS A 174 12.86 -15.69 7.21
C LYS A 174 13.27 -14.78 6.05
N PHE A 175 14.12 -13.79 6.30
CA PHE A 175 14.48 -12.79 5.31
C PHE A 175 15.30 -13.40 4.14
N ASP A 176 15.21 -12.78 2.97
CA ASP A 176 16.03 -13.11 1.81
C ASP A 176 16.69 -11.84 1.26
N ALA A 177 18.01 -11.72 1.47
CA ALA A 177 18.78 -10.56 1.03
C ALA A 177 18.74 -10.38 -0.49
N ALA A 178 18.92 -11.47 -1.23
CA ALA A 178 19.02 -11.44 -2.68
C ALA A 178 17.71 -10.95 -3.28
N ARG A 179 16.58 -11.42 -2.75
CA ARG A 179 15.28 -10.87 -3.11
C ARG A 179 15.18 -9.43 -2.66
N MET A 180 15.34 -9.11 -1.38
CA MET A 180 15.09 -7.76 -0.85
C MET A 180 15.78 -6.64 -1.65
N ILE A 181 17.03 -6.84 -2.06
CA ILE A 181 17.80 -5.83 -2.83
C ILE A 181 17.30 -5.59 -4.26
N GLU A 182 16.46 -6.48 -4.81
CA GLU A 182 15.86 -6.32 -6.15
C GLU A 182 14.65 -5.37 -6.12
N LEU A 183 13.89 -5.32 -5.01
CA LEU A 183 12.64 -4.55 -4.94
C LEU A 183 12.81 -3.05 -5.27
N PRO A 184 13.80 -2.33 -4.70
CA PRO A 184 13.85 -0.87 -4.81
C PRO A 184 13.73 -0.36 -6.24
N CYS A 185 14.39 -1.02 -7.21
CA CYS A 185 14.36 -0.56 -8.59
C CYS A 185 13.07 -0.93 -9.34
N LEU A 186 12.29 -1.90 -8.86
CA LEU A 186 11.02 -2.30 -9.48
C LEU A 186 9.88 -1.30 -9.22
N MET A 187 10.07 -0.38 -8.28
CA MET A 187 9.09 0.67 -7.95
C MET A 187 8.97 1.65 -9.13
N ASP A 188 7.85 2.35 -9.23
CA ASP A 188 7.55 3.25 -10.35
C ASP A 188 8.08 4.66 -10.07
N ASP A 189 7.82 5.17 -8.86
CA ASP A 189 8.16 6.52 -8.47
C ASP A 189 9.66 6.68 -8.10
N SER A 190 10.27 7.78 -8.54
CA SER A 190 11.70 8.07 -8.32
C SER A 190 12.04 8.21 -6.83
N HIS A 191 11.20 8.92 -6.09
CA HIS A 191 11.37 9.12 -4.67
C HIS A 191 11.23 7.79 -3.92
N THR A 192 10.23 6.98 -4.27
CA THR A 192 10.04 5.63 -3.72
C THR A 192 11.25 4.73 -3.95
N LYS A 193 11.83 4.70 -5.16
CA LYS A 193 13.05 3.93 -5.46
C LYS A 193 14.15 4.31 -4.48
N ILE A 194 14.42 5.61 -4.31
CA ILE A 194 15.45 6.11 -3.38
C ILE A 194 15.15 5.71 -1.94
N LEU A 195 13.92 5.90 -1.47
CA LEU A 195 13.52 5.55 -0.10
C LEU A 195 13.73 4.06 0.20
N PHE A 196 13.37 3.17 -0.73
CA PHE A 196 13.61 1.74 -0.56
C PHE A 196 15.08 1.38 -0.53
N TYR A 197 15.93 1.98 -1.38
CA TYR A 197 17.38 1.77 -1.30
C TYR A 197 17.92 2.16 0.08
N ARG A 198 17.54 3.34 0.59
CA ARG A 198 17.94 3.80 1.93
C ARG A 198 17.50 2.84 3.03
N LYS A 199 16.25 2.35 2.99
CA LYS A 199 15.74 1.39 3.97
C LYS A 199 16.39 0.02 3.86
N THR A 200 16.69 -0.43 2.65
CA THR A 200 17.42 -1.67 2.39
C THR A 200 18.81 -1.60 3.02
N ILE A 201 19.55 -0.51 2.79
CA ILE A 201 20.87 -0.28 3.41
C ILE A 201 20.75 -0.31 4.94
N GLN A 202 19.80 0.43 5.52
CA GLN A 202 19.58 0.49 6.97
C GLN A 202 19.27 -0.88 7.59
N VAL A 203 18.43 -1.69 6.93
CA VAL A 203 18.10 -3.03 7.40
C VAL A 203 19.32 -3.94 7.31
N LEU A 204 20.02 -3.95 6.18
CA LEU A 204 21.19 -4.81 6.01
C LEU A 204 22.29 -4.46 7.03
N THR A 205 22.66 -3.19 7.19
CA THR A 205 23.76 -2.78 8.09
C THR A 205 23.43 -3.00 9.57
N LYS A 206 22.16 -2.86 9.97
CA LYS A 206 21.74 -3.12 11.35
C LYS A 206 21.78 -4.61 11.71
N HIS A 207 21.62 -5.50 10.73
CA HIS A 207 21.39 -6.92 10.97
C HIS A 207 22.58 -7.81 10.57
N PHE A 208 23.37 -7.43 9.57
CA PHE A 208 24.61 -8.10 9.21
C PHE A 208 25.79 -7.44 9.94
N LYS A 209 26.05 -7.93 11.16
CA LYS A 209 27.18 -7.48 11.99
C LYS A 209 28.55 -8.03 11.54
N TRP A 210 28.58 -9.00 10.62
CA TRP A 210 29.81 -9.63 10.16
C TRP A 210 30.19 -9.05 8.80
N GLU A 211 31.40 -8.49 8.68
CA GLU A 211 31.93 -7.92 7.43
C GLU A 211 31.82 -8.93 6.26
N ASP A 212 32.00 -10.22 6.56
CA ASP A 212 31.93 -11.33 5.60
C ASP A 212 30.52 -11.68 5.11
N HIS A 213 29.42 -11.08 5.59
CA HIS A 213 28.12 -11.25 4.94
C HIS A 213 27.74 -10.03 4.09
N ASN A 214 28.29 -8.86 4.41
CA ASN A 214 28.11 -7.64 3.63
C ASN A 214 28.92 -7.64 2.34
N HIS A 215 30.03 -8.39 2.27
CA HIS A 215 30.92 -8.39 1.10
C HIS A 215 30.24 -8.86 -0.21
N LEU A 216 29.21 -9.71 -0.15
CA LEU A 216 28.48 -10.16 -1.34
C LEU A 216 27.25 -9.29 -1.65
N VAL A 217 26.54 -8.86 -0.61
CA VAL A 217 25.27 -8.13 -0.77
C VAL A 217 25.51 -6.67 -1.12
N ALA A 218 26.51 -6.01 -0.52
CA ALA A 218 26.75 -4.58 -0.71
C ALA A 218 27.20 -4.23 -2.15
N PRO A 219 28.14 -4.97 -2.80
CA PRO A 219 28.46 -4.74 -4.21
C PRO A 219 27.27 -4.98 -5.13
N LYS A 220 26.47 -6.03 -4.88
CA LYS A 220 25.27 -6.32 -5.67
C LYS A 220 24.21 -5.23 -5.54
N LEU A 221 23.95 -4.76 -4.32
CA LEU A 221 23.05 -3.64 -4.08
C LEU A 221 23.54 -2.36 -4.76
N ALA A 222 24.85 -2.08 -4.73
CA ALA A 222 25.44 -0.92 -5.40
C ALA A 222 25.29 -1.03 -6.92
N GLY A 223 25.57 -2.19 -7.50
CA GLY A 223 25.38 -2.48 -8.93
C GLY A 223 23.93 -2.28 -9.39
N LEU A 224 22.97 -2.83 -8.64
CA LEU A 224 21.54 -2.62 -8.88
C LEU A 224 21.16 -1.14 -8.76
N PHE A 225 21.64 -0.44 -7.73
CA PHE A 225 21.39 0.99 -7.58
C PHE A 225 21.93 1.79 -8.77
N ASN A 226 23.16 1.49 -9.21
CA ASN A 226 23.75 2.15 -10.37
C ASN A 226 22.96 1.92 -11.67
N LYS A 227 22.48 0.69 -11.89
CA LYS A 227 21.59 0.37 -13.01
C LYS A 227 20.26 1.13 -12.93
N CYS A 228 19.79 1.42 -11.72
CA CYS A 228 18.53 2.12 -11.48
C CYS A 228 18.62 3.66 -11.60
N ILE A 229 19.81 4.25 -11.36
CA ILE A 229 20.02 5.70 -11.37
C ILE A 229 19.48 6.43 -12.62
N PRO A 230 19.58 5.89 -13.85
CA PRO A 230 19.01 6.52 -15.04
C PRO A 230 17.50 6.68 -15.01
N GLU A 231 16.77 5.84 -14.25
CA GLU A 231 15.31 5.90 -14.11
C GLU A 231 14.86 6.91 -13.04
N ILE A 232 15.79 7.40 -12.22
CA ILE A 232 15.51 8.39 -11.17
C ILE A 232 15.55 9.77 -11.82
N ARG A 233 14.45 10.52 -11.68
CA ARG A 233 14.31 11.90 -12.15
C ARG A 233 15.29 12.82 -11.42
N LYS A 234 16.30 13.33 -12.14
CA LYS A 234 17.36 14.21 -11.60
C LYS A 234 17.06 15.69 -11.78
N ASP A 235 15.99 16.02 -12.50
CA ASP A 235 15.47 17.39 -12.67
C ASP A 235 14.83 17.92 -11.38
N ASP A 236 14.42 17.05 -10.48
CA ASP A 236 14.00 17.41 -9.13
C ASP A 236 15.24 17.56 -8.22
N MET A 237 15.46 18.78 -7.72
CA MET A 237 16.58 19.10 -6.82
C MET A 237 16.54 18.30 -5.52
N HIS A 238 15.35 17.98 -5.01
CA HIS A 238 15.17 17.18 -3.81
C HIS A 238 15.63 15.73 -4.06
N ASP A 239 15.17 15.11 -5.14
CA ASP A 239 15.56 13.73 -5.48
C ASP A 239 17.04 13.64 -5.86
N ALA A 240 17.60 14.65 -6.53
CA ALA A 240 19.03 14.73 -6.82
C ALA A 240 19.88 14.75 -5.54
N GLN A 241 19.48 15.54 -4.53
CA GLN A 241 20.13 15.57 -3.23
C GLN A 241 20.00 14.24 -2.50
N LEU A 242 18.80 13.67 -2.46
CA LEU A 242 18.56 12.37 -1.81
C LEU A 242 19.33 11.24 -2.49
N LEU A 243 19.45 11.27 -3.81
CA LEU A 243 20.25 10.32 -4.58
C LEU A 243 21.72 10.38 -4.14
N GLN A 244 22.30 11.57 -4.04
CA GLN A 244 23.68 11.75 -3.62
C GLN A 244 23.90 11.30 -2.16
N GLN A 245 22.99 11.65 -1.26
CA GLN A 245 23.02 11.17 0.12
C GLN A 245 22.92 9.64 0.19
N THR A 246 22.14 9.03 -0.71
CA THR A 246 21.98 7.58 -0.74
C THR A 246 23.23 6.87 -1.23
N LYS A 247 23.98 7.44 -2.18
CA LYS A 247 25.34 6.96 -2.53
C LYS A 247 26.27 6.96 -1.32
N GLN A 248 26.25 8.03 -0.52
CA GLN A 248 27.08 8.14 0.68
C GLN A 248 26.75 7.09 1.74
N LEU A 249 25.48 6.66 1.84
CA LEU A 249 25.07 5.61 2.79
C LEU A 249 25.73 4.25 2.54
N PHE A 250 26.22 3.97 1.33
CA PHE A 250 26.93 2.72 1.05
C PHE A 250 28.22 2.58 1.86
N ALA A 251 28.82 3.68 2.31
CA ALA A 251 30.01 3.65 3.15
C ALA A 251 29.77 3.01 4.54
N VAL A 252 28.51 2.87 4.96
CA VAL A 252 28.16 2.23 6.25
C VAL A 252 28.39 0.72 6.22
N PHE A 253 28.49 0.09 5.04
CA PHE A 253 28.72 -1.36 4.96
C PHE A 253 30.12 -1.77 5.41
N LYS A 254 31.14 -0.93 5.14
CA LYS A 254 32.52 -1.16 5.54
C LYS A 254 33.34 0.12 5.47
N ASP A 255 34.09 0.40 6.54
CA ASP A 255 34.97 1.56 6.60
C ASP A 255 35.98 1.55 5.44
N GLY A 256 36.11 2.72 4.79
CA GLY A 256 37.01 2.90 3.64
C GLY A 256 36.43 2.42 2.30
N GLU A 257 35.25 1.80 2.26
CA GLU A 257 34.57 1.46 1.01
C GLU A 257 33.53 2.53 0.63
N SER A 258 33.67 3.13 -0.55
CA SER A 258 32.65 4.01 -1.13
C SER A 258 31.73 3.24 -2.08
N PHE A 259 30.63 3.87 -2.48
CA PHE A 259 29.76 3.38 -3.55
C PHE A 259 30.58 3.01 -4.81
N GLU A 260 31.50 3.87 -5.23
CA GLU A 260 32.37 3.65 -6.40
C GLU A 260 33.32 2.47 -6.20
N SER A 261 33.85 2.25 -5.00
CA SER A 261 34.68 1.08 -4.73
C SER A 261 33.88 -0.22 -4.71
N LEU A 262 32.63 -0.20 -4.23
CA LEU A 262 31.73 -1.34 -4.22
C LEU A 262 31.31 -1.72 -5.64
N LEU A 263 31.07 -0.73 -6.50
CA LEU A 263 30.77 -0.97 -7.92
C LEU A 263 31.88 -1.72 -8.66
N LYS A 264 33.15 -1.45 -8.34
CA LYS A 264 34.28 -2.18 -8.95
C LYS A 264 34.33 -3.66 -8.57
N LYS A 265 33.66 -4.04 -7.48
CA LYS A 265 33.55 -5.41 -6.98
C LYS A 265 32.28 -6.11 -7.46
N TYR A 266 31.39 -5.40 -8.12
CA TYR A 266 30.18 -5.97 -8.67
C TYR A 266 30.52 -6.83 -9.90
N VAL A 267 30.19 -8.11 -9.82
CA VAL A 267 30.28 -9.06 -10.93
C VAL A 267 28.85 -9.51 -11.23
N ASP A 268 28.40 -9.32 -12.46
CA ASP A 268 27.07 -9.71 -12.94
C ASP A 268 26.89 -11.24 -12.97
#